data_AF-A0A819BRG4-F1
#
_entry.id   AF-A0A819BRG4-F1
#
_cell.length_a   1.000
_cell.length_b   1.000
_cell.length_c   1.000
_cell.angle_alpha   90.00
_cell.angle_beta   90.00
_cell.angle_gamma   90.00
#
_symmetry.space_group_name_H-M   'P 1'
#
loop_
_entity.id
_entity.type
_entity.pdbx_description
1 polymer ?
#
loop_
_entity_poly.entity_id
_entity_poly.type
_entity_poly.pdbx_seq_one_letter_code
_entity_poly.pdbx_strand_id
1 'polypeptide(L)'
;MSFGLDAAIAIEFHDRRTHDPTKFSSAWKNKLMYLNESRKYLNDFVRSKMWSLDSYIRLICDGENLTDALRHYNTLLILNIPAYIAGTNPWGNPSSLNSNTNNLNHVPVFDRDKHSLSHVATSLSYVHDSAANAHEVNEPTAVNCCNTSQCEDSSTTTIKINRFDPQDFSDQRLEVVGLSSRHMAAIHIGFRGNRIAQCNHLRIELCASMTAHMDGEPFYLPSSIAINISHGGQVLMLRNDVR
;
A
#
# COMPACT_ATOMS: atom_id res chain seq x y z
N MET A 1 -4.95 2.38 -7.43
CA MET A 1 -4.71 0.92 -7.41
C MET A 1 -3.52 0.59 -6.54
N SER A 2 -3.42 -0.65 -6.06
CA SER A 2 -2.30 -1.12 -5.26
C SER A 2 -1.90 -2.56 -5.58
N PHE A 3 -0.64 -2.88 -5.27
CA PHE A 3 -0.06 -4.22 -5.37
C PHE A 3 0.57 -4.58 -4.03
N GLY A 4 0.59 -5.88 -3.74
CA GLY A 4 1.31 -6.39 -2.59
C GLY A 4 0.47 -6.45 -1.32
N LEU A 5 0.99 -5.99 -0.17
CA LEU A 5 0.42 -6.26 1.15
C LEU A 5 -0.99 -5.69 1.26
N ASP A 6 -1.21 -4.47 0.77
CA ASP A 6 -2.56 -3.90 0.71
C ASP A 6 -3.54 -4.73 -0.13
N ALA A 7 -3.12 -5.14 -1.33
CA ALA A 7 -3.96 -5.96 -2.20
C ALA A 7 -4.23 -7.36 -1.62
N ALA A 8 -3.25 -7.94 -0.92
CA ALA A 8 -3.41 -9.22 -0.23
C ALA A 8 -4.42 -9.11 0.93
N ILE A 9 -4.36 -8.03 1.71
CA ILE A 9 -5.37 -7.73 2.75
C ILE A 9 -6.75 -7.55 2.11
N ALA A 10 -6.83 -6.87 0.97
CA ALA A 10 -8.09 -6.65 0.26
C ALA A 10 -8.72 -7.97 -0.24
N ILE A 11 -7.94 -8.87 -0.84
CA ILE A 11 -8.42 -10.21 -1.22
C ILE A 11 -8.95 -10.97 0.00
N GLU A 12 -8.16 -11.07 1.07
CA GLU A 12 -8.59 -11.81 2.26
C GLU A 12 -9.89 -11.23 2.86
N PHE A 13 -9.98 -9.90 2.91
CA PHE A 13 -11.18 -9.22 3.39
C PHE A 13 -12.40 -9.54 2.50
N HIS A 14 -12.21 -9.54 1.18
CA HIS A 14 -13.25 -9.93 0.23
C HIS A 14 -13.69 -11.38 0.43
N ASP A 15 -12.75 -12.32 0.50
CA ASP A 15 -13.04 -13.74 0.67
C ASP A 15 -13.80 -14.00 1.97
N ARG A 16 -13.39 -13.37 3.08
CA ARG A 16 -14.10 -13.48 4.36
C ARG A 16 -15.50 -12.92 4.30
N ARG A 17 -15.69 -11.81 3.60
CA ARG A 17 -17.01 -11.21 3.41
C ARG A 17 -17.94 -12.11 2.59
N THR A 18 -17.40 -12.81 1.61
CA THR A 18 -18.13 -13.79 0.82
C THR A 18 -18.49 -15.03 1.64
N HIS A 19 -17.57 -15.52 2.49
CA HIS A 19 -17.80 -16.70 3.32
C HIS A 19 -18.74 -16.47 4.51
N ASP A 20 -18.65 -15.33 5.19
CA ASP A 20 -19.48 -15.01 6.36
C ASP A 20 -19.98 -13.55 6.31
N PRO A 21 -21.00 -13.25 5.48
CA PRO A 21 -21.48 -11.89 5.31
C PRO A 21 -22.07 -11.28 6.58
N THR A 22 -22.46 -12.10 7.57
CA THR A 22 -23.06 -11.62 8.83
C THR A 22 -22.08 -10.79 9.67
N LYS A 23 -20.78 -11.12 9.56
CA LYS A 23 -19.66 -10.37 10.14
C LYS A 23 -19.45 -9.00 9.50
N PHE A 24 -20.03 -8.75 8.33
CA PHE A 24 -19.86 -7.52 7.52
C PHE A 24 -21.15 -6.70 7.39
N SER A 25 -22.09 -6.93 8.30
CA SER A 25 -23.44 -6.34 8.31
C SER A 25 -23.52 -4.84 8.58
N SER A 26 -22.42 -4.15 8.89
CA SER A 26 -22.42 -2.70 9.14
C SER A 26 -21.08 -2.06 8.82
N ALA A 27 -21.08 -0.74 8.59
CA ALA A 27 -19.87 0.03 8.30
C ALA A 27 -18.80 -0.08 9.39
N TRP A 28 -19.20 -0.07 10.68
CA TRP A 28 -18.28 -0.21 11.80
C TRP A 28 -17.67 -1.62 11.85
N LYS A 29 -18.50 -2.66 11.66
CA LYS A 29 -18.01 -4.05 11.58
C LYS A 29 -17.05 -4.23 10.39
N ASN A 30 -17.35 -3.65 9.23
CA ASN A 30 -16.47 -3.69 8.07
C ASN A 30 -15.10 -3.06 8.37
N LYS A 31 -15.08 -1.88 9.00
CA LYS A 31 -13.83 -1.22 9.42
C LYS A 31 -13.05 -2.08 10.41
N LEU A 32 -13.73 -2.66 11.41
CA LEU A 32 -13.08 -3.51 12.41
C LEU A 32 -12.51 -4.78 11.79
N MET A 33 -13.23 -5.43 10.88
CA MET A 33 -12.74 -6.61 10.17
C MET A 33 -11.51 -6.28 9.33
N TYR A 34 -11.54 -5.19 8.57
CA TYR A 34 -10.37 -4.74 7.80
C TYR A 34 -9.17 -4.47 8.71
N LEU A 35 -9.37 -3.83 9.86
CA LEU A 35 -8.32 -3.60 10.85
C LEU A 35 -7.76 -4.91 11.43
N ASN A 36 -8.62 -5.89 11.74
CA ASN A 36 -8.20 -7.18 12.27
C ASN A 36 -7.39 -7.98 11.25
N GLU A 37 -7.85 -8.06 10.01
CA GLU A 37 -7.10 -8.74 8.94
C GLU A 37 -5.78 -8.02 8.65
N SER A 38 -5.80 -6.70 8.57
CA SER A 38 -4.57 -5.90 8.42
C SER A 38 -3.57 -6.19 9.54
N ARG A 39 -4.03 -6.34 10.79
CA ARG A 39 -3.17 -6.64 11.93
C ARG A 39 -2.61 -8.07 11.91
N LYS A 40 -3.42 -9.06 11.53
CA LYS A 40 -2.99 -10.44 11.35
C LYS A 40 -1.88 -10.51 10.29
N TYR A 41 -2.16 -9.96 9.10
CA TYR A 41 -1.21 -9.92 8.00
C TYR A 41 0.04 -9.15 8.36
N LEU A 42 -0.06 -7.99 9.01
CA LEU A 42 1.12 -7.23 9.44
C LEU A 42 1.98 -8.00 10.46
N ASN A 43 1.35 -8.75 11.38
CA ASN A 43 2.08 -9.55 12.36
C ASN A 43 2.79 -10.74 11.70
N ASP A 44 2.08 -11.46 10.83
CA ASP A 44 2.65 -12.56 10.04
C ASP A 44 3.77 -12.04 9.12
N PHE A 45 3.60 -10.83 8.57
CA PHE A 45 4.58 -10.14 7.75
C PHE A 45 5.85 -9.74 8.52
N VAL A 46 5.69 -9.15 9.70
CA VAL A 46 6.81 -8.77 10.58
C VAL A 46 7.59 -10.00 11.03
N ARG A 47 6.92 -11.13 11.23
CA ARG A 47 7.53 -12.40 11.67
C ARG A 47 8.19 -13.18 10.52
N SER A 48 7.63 -13.14 9.32
CA SER A 48 8.08 -13.94 8.17
C SER A 48 9.31 -13.38 7.45
N LYS A 49 9.77 -12.16 7.77
CA LYS A 49 10.94 -11.53 7.13
C LYS A 49 10.81 -11.56 5.60
N MET A 50 9.66 -11.15 5.06
CA MET A 50 9.29 -11.51 3.69
C MET A 50 9.11 -10.35 2.71
N TRP A 51 9.46 -10.69 1.45
CA TRP A 51 9.26 -10.09 0.14
C TRP A 51 9.37 -8.58 -0.03
N SER A 52 10.49 -8.18 -0.62
CA SER A 52 10.67 -6.89 -1.25
C SER A 52 10.03 -6.90 -2.64
N LEU A 53 9.31 -5.83 -2.97
CA LEU A 53 8.57 -5.71 -4.22
C LEU A 53 9.46 -5.80 -5.47
N ASP A 54 10.75 -5.48 -5.36
CA ASP A 54 11.74 -5.60 -6.45
C ASP A 54 11.94 -7.03 -6.95
N SER A 55 11.62 -8.05 -6.14
CA SER A 55 11.67 -9.45 -6.56
C SER A 55 10.44 -9.90 -7.37
N TYR A 56 9.36 -9.11 -7.37
CA TYR A 56 8.06 -9.46 -7.95
C TYR A 56 7.68 -8.54 -9.10
N ILE A 57 8.12 -7.29 -9.05
CA ILE A 57 7.73 -6.24 -9.98
C ILE A 57 8.95 -5.62 -10.61
N ARG A 58 8.99 -5.57 -11.94
CA ARG A 58 9.80 -4.62 -12.69
C ARG A 58 9.01 -3.34 -12.90
N LEU A 59 9.51 -2.23 -12.37
CA LEU A 59 8.85 -0.93 -12.41
C LEU A 59 9.51 -0.03 -13.45
N ILE A 60 8.73 0.48 -14.40
CA ILE A 60 9.22 1.38 -15.45
C ILE A 60 8.32 2.62 -15.48
N CYS A 61 8.90 3.79 -15.26
CA CYS A 61 8.20 5.08 -15.27
C CYS A 61 8.79 5.97 -16.35
N ASP A 62 7.99 6.40 -17.32
CA ASP A 62 8.42 7.21 -18.47
C ASP A 62 9.68 6.66 -19.20
N GLY A 63 9.80 5.33 -19.24
CA GLY A 63 10.92 4.62 -19.85
C GLY A 63 12.12 4.37 -18.93
N GLU A 64 12.15 4.95 -17.73
CA GLU A 64 13.19 4.72 -16.72
C GLU A 64 12.86 3.50 -15.86
N ASN A 65 13.81 2.57 -15.73
CA ASN A 65 13.67 1.42 -14.84
C ASN A 65 13.94 1.83 -13.39
N LEU A 66 12.91 1.78 -12.54
CA LEU A 66 12.95 2.16 -11.14
C LEU A 66 12.77 0.97 -10.18
N THR A 67 13.03 -0.25 -10.67
CA THR A 67 12.82 -1.49 -9.89
C THR A 67 13.58 -1.50 -8.57
N ASP A 68 14.83 -1.02 -8.54
CA ASP A 68 15.64 -0.99 -7.32
C ASP A 68 15.04 -0.10 -6.20
N ALA A 69 14.23 0.91 -6.57
CA ALA A 69 13.54 1.73 -5.60
C ALA A 69 12.51 0.93 -4.78
N LEU A 70 12.13 -0.27 -5.22
CA LEU A 70 11.15 -1.13 -4.56
C LEU A 70 11.71 -2.01 -3.44
N ARG A 71 13.03 -2.09 -3.27
CA ARG A 71 13.71 -3.01 -2.35
C ARG A 71 13.25 -2.96 -0.89
N HIS A 72 12.73 -1.83 -0.43
CA HIS A 72 12.30 -1.62 0.96
C HIS A 72 10.78 -1.48 1.13
N TYR A 73 10.02 -1.78 0.08
CA TYR A 73 8.57 -1.65 0.09
C TYR A 73 7.90 -3.00 -0.11
N ASN A 74 6.75 -3.13 0.54
CA ASN A 74 5.88 -4.30 0.50
C ASN A 74 4.50 -3.92 -0.04
N THR A 75 4.29 -2.66 -0.41
CA THR A 75 3.09 -2.19 -1.07
C THR A 75 3.47 -1.11 -2.06
N LEU A 76 3.00 -1.26 -3.28
CA LEU A 76 3.13 -0.28 -4.34
C LEU A 76 1.75 0.33 -4.55
N LEU A 77 1.65 1.65 -4.40
CA LEU A 77 0.45 2.41 -4.73
C LEU A 77 0.66 3.16 -6.03
N ILE A 78 -0.38 3.15 -6.85
CA ILE A 78 -0.49 4.01 -8.02
C ILE A 78 -1.75 4.85 -7.84
N LEU A 79 -1.55 6.16 -7.72
CA LEU A 79 -2.58 7.11 -7.36
C LEU A 79 -2.73 8.15 -8.46
N ASN A 80 -3.99 8.36 -8.87
CA ASN A 80 -4.38 9.50 -9.70
C ASN A 80 -4.96 10.65 -8.85
N ILE A 81 -5.50 10.34 -7.66
CA ILE A 81 -6.13 11.30 -6.74
C ILE A 81 -5.35 11.42 -5.42
N PRO A 82 -5.50 12.50 -4.64
CA PRO A 82 -4.72 12.73 -3.41
C PRO A 82 -5.09 11.82 -2.23
N ALA A 83 -6.00 10.87 -2.41
CA ALA A 83 -6.54 10.06 -1.34
C ALA A 83 -6.33 8.56 -1.62
N TYR A 84 -6.19 7.81 -0.54
CA TYR A 84 -5.99 6.37 -0.53
C TYR A 84 -6.80 5.73 0.60
N ILE A 85 -7.24 4.48 0.42
CA ILE A 85 -8.17 3.77 1.34
C ILE A 85 -9.33 4.71 1.74
N ALA A 86 -9.77 4.68 3.00
CA ALA A 86 -10.89 5.44 3.55
C ALA A 86 -10.60 6.95 3.69
N GLY A 87 -10.01 7.57 2.67
CA GLY A 87 -9.67 8.98 2.63
C GLY A 87 -8.35 9.33 3.31
N THR A 88 -7.45 8.37 3.55
CA THR A 88 -6.12 8.68 4.07
C THR A 88 -5.30 9.42 3.04
N ASN A 89 -4.50 10.37 3.50
CA ASN A 89 -3.60 11.13 2.66
C ASN A 89 -2.18 10.49 2.73
N PRO A 90 -1.71 9.81 1.67
CA PRO A 90 -0.40 9.17 1.66
C PRO A 90 0.75 10.19 1.60
N TRP A 91 0.46 11.48 1.43
CA TRP A 91 1.44 12.58 1.44
C TRP A 91 1.75 13.08 2.85
N GLY A 92 0.94 12.67 3.84
CA GLY A 92 1.02 13.11 5.24
C GLY A 92 0.38 14.47 5.46
N ASN A 93 0.35 14.91 6.72
CA ASN A 93 -0.11 16.25 7.08
C ASN A 93 1.04 17.26 6.95
N PRO A 94 0.85 18.40 6.27
CA PRO A 94 1.88 19.45 6.20
C PRO A 94 2.28 19.98 7.58
N SER A 95 1.40 19.87 8.58
CA SER A 95 1.59 20.35 9.95
C SER A 95 2.60 19.53 10.79
N SER A 96 3.00 18.32 10.36
CA SER A 96 3.95 17.48 11.11
C SER A 96 5.42 17.72 10.76
N LEU A 97 5.72 18.60 9.81
CA LEU A 97 7.09 18.92 9.38
C LEU A 97 7.82 19.91 10.31
N ASN A 98 7.17 20.42 11.37
CA ASN A 98 7.74 21.43 12.28
C ASN A 98 8.14 20.95 13.68
N SER A 99 8.04 19.66 14.01
CA SER A 99 8.54 19.17 15.30
C SER A 99 9.94 18.57 15.17
N ASN A 100 10.95 19.41 15.42
CA ASN A 100 12.33 18.97 15.66
C ASN A 100 12.39 17.87 16.73
N THR A 101 13.32 16.94 16.49
CA THR A 101 13.74 15.79 17.29
C THR A 101 13.88 16.04 18.79
N ASN A 102 13.29 15.15 19.59
CA ASN A 102 13.81 14.54 20.84
C ASN A 102 12.69 14.30 21.88
N ASN A 103 11.85 13.27 21.65
CA ASN A 103 11.25 12.45 22.72
C ASN A 103 10.35 11.35 22.11
N LEU A 104 10.92 10.18 21.83
CA LEU A 104 10.12 8.95 21.72
C LEU A 104 9.71 8.55 23.13
N ASN A 105 8.58 9.08 23.63
CA ASN A 105 7.83 8.51 24.75
C ASN A 105 6.38 9.00 24.85
N HIS A 106 5.86 9.75 23.87
CA HIS A 106 4.48 10.21 23.91
C HIS A 106 3.64 9.49 22.86
N VAL A 107 2.91 8.45 23.28
CA VAL A 107 1.71 8.00 22.57
C VAL A 107 0.71 9.16 22.66
N PRO A 108 0.21 9.74 21.55
CA PRO A 108 -0.81 10.75 21.64
C PRO A 108 -2.10 10.11 22.16
N VAL A 109 -2.51 10.54 23.35
CA VAL A 109 -3.83 10.30 23.91
C VAL A 109 -4.83 11.01 23.00
N PHE A 110 -5.74 10.25 22.39
CA PHE A 110 -6.85 10.80 21.62
C PHE A 110 -7.77 11.61 22.52
N ASP A 111 -8.02 12.86 22.14
CA ASP A 111 -9.05 13.68 22.74
C ASP A 111 -10.43 13.07 22.42
N ARG A 112 -11.21 12.86 23.48
CA ARG A 112 -12.48 12.12 23.49
C ARG A 112 -13.61 13.13 23.34
N ASP A 113 -14.20 13.22 22.16
CA ASP A 113 -15.56 13.75 22.07
C ASP A 113 -16.54 12.72 22.66
N LYS A 114 -17.07 13.13 23.81
CA LYS A 114 -18.06 12.44 24.63
C LYS A 114 -19.36 12.33 23.86
N HIS A 115 -19.83 11.11 23.63
CA HIS A 115 -21.18 10.72 24.03
C HIS A 115 -21.22 9.21 24.30
N SER A 116 -21.36 8.89 25.58
CA SER A 116 -21.71 7.61 26.22
C SER A 116 -21.39 6.31 25.49
N LEU A 117 -20.34 5.62 25.92
CA LEU A 117 -20.36 4.16 26.11
C LEU A 117 -19.43 3.82 27.29
N SER A 118 -20.05 3.43 28.39
CA SER A 118 -19.43 2.98 29.63
C SER A 118 -18.81 1.60 29.47
N HIS A 119 -17.57 1.46 29.94
CA HIS A 119 -16.92 0.21 30.35
C HIS A 119 -17.03 -0.99 29.39
N VAL A 120 -16.07 -1.12 28.48
CA VAL A 120 -15.52 -2.45 28.18
C VAL A 120 -14.03 -2.39 28.43
N ALA A 121 -13.66 -2.86 29.61
CA ALA A 121 -12.29 -3.15 29.97
C ALA A 121 -11.68 -4.11 28.95
N THR A 122 -10.39 -3.91 28.71
CA THR A 122 -9.44 -4.88 28.18
C THR A 122 -9.61 -6.23 28.86
N SER A 123 -10.40 -7.11 28.26
CA SER A 123 -10.35 -8.53 28.54
C SER A 123 -9.58 -9.22 27.41
N LEU A 124 -8.42 -9.77 27.78
CA LEU A 124 -7.72 -10.80 27.03
C LEU A 124 -8.67 -11.99 26.89
N SER A 125 -9.45 -12.05 25.81
CA SER A 125 -10.08 -13.28 25.39
C SER A 125 -9.13 -13.99 24.42
N TYR A 126 -8.42 -14.98 24.95
CA TYR A 126 -7.72 -16.00 24.18
C TYR A 126 -8.80 -16.77 23.40
N VAL A 127 -9.05 -16.38 22.14
CA VAL A 127 -9.88 -17.19 21.25
C VAL A 127 -8.95 -18.19 20.58
N HIS A 128 -9.05 -19.41 21.08
CA HIS A 128 -8.51 -20.59 20.42
C HIS A 128 -9.41 -20.82 19.20
N ASP A 129 -8.99 -20.36 18.03
CA ASP A 129 -9.59 -20.79 16.77
C ASP A 129 -8.49 -21.39 15.91
N SER A 130 -8.78 -22.63 15.50
CA SER A 130 -7.96 -23.50 14.69
C SER A 130 -7.29 -22.74 13.56
N ALA A 131 -6.00 -23.01 13.37
CA ALA A 131 -5.22 -22.53 12.24
C ALA A 131 -6.04 -22.66 10.96
N ALA A 132 -6.65 -21.55 10.53
CA ALA A 132 -7.22 -21.45 9.20
C ALA A 132 -6.02 -21.57 8.28
N ASN A 133 -5.94 -22.71 7.59
CA ASN A 133 -4.90 -23.11 6.66
C ASN A 133 -4.18 -21.87 6.14
N ALA A 134 -2.98 -21.64 6.66
CA ALA A 134 -2.02 -20.85 5.92
C ALA A 134 -1.98 -21.55 4.57
N HIS A 135 -2.54 -20.92 3.54
CA HIS A 135 -2.22 -21.32 2.19
C HIS A 135 -0.70 -21.30 2.19
N GLU A 136 -0.10 -22.47 2.06
CA GLU A 136 1.33 -22.66 1.95
C GLU A 136 1.73 -21.82 0.74
N VAL A 137 2.08 -20.56 0.99
CA VAL A 137 2.63 -19.67 -0.01
C VAL A 137 4.01 -20.25 -0.22
N ASN A 138 4.08 -21.22 -1.12
CA ASN A 138 5.34 -21.68 -1.68
C ASN A 138 6.13 -20.42 -2.01
N GLU A 139 7.29 -20.29 -1.39
CA GLU A 139 8.32 -19.33 -1.75
C GLU A 139 8.39 -19.35 -3.29
N PRO A 140 7.98 -18.27 -3.99
CA PRO A 140 7.99 -18.32 -5.44
C PRO A 140 9.44 -18.51 -5.83
N THR A 141 9.72 -19.58 -6.56
CA THR A 141 10.96 -19.75 -7.30
C THR A 141 11.07 -18.50 -8.16
N ALA A 142 11.81 -17.50 -7.68
CA ALA A 142 11.99 -16.25 -8.38
C ALA A 142 12.56 -16.60 -9.74
N VAL A 143 11.71 -16.54 -10.77
CA VAL A 143 12.18 -16.67 -12.14
C VAL A 143 13.08 -15.47 -12.31
N ASN A 144 14.38 -15.74 -12.47
CA ASN A 144 15.38 -14.72 -12.63
C ASN A 144 15.04 -13.94 -13.91
N CYS A 145 14.28 -12.85 -13.77
CA CYS A 145 13.91 -11.95 -14.85
C CYS A 145 15.14 -11.26 -15.48
N CYS A 146 16.32 -11.47 -14.90
CA CYS A 146 17.60 -10.95 -15.33
C CYS A 146 18.35 -11.97 -16.18
N ASN A 147 17.91 -12.21 -17.42
CA ASN A 147 18.74 -12.90 -18.42
C ASN A 147 18.75 -12.10 -19.73
N THR A 148 19.67 -11.15 -19.87
CA THR A 148 20.34 -10.90 -21.16
C THR A 148 21.73 -10.33 -20.93
N SER A 149 22.69 -10.89 -21.67
CA SER A 149 24.14 -10.67 -21.66
C SER A 149 24.57 -9.23 -21.94
N GLN A 150 25.59 -8.80 -21.17
CA GLN A 150 26.59 -7.75 -21.43
C GLN A 150 26.09 -6.32 -21.72
N CYS A 151 26.35 -5.42 -20.77
CA CYS A 151 27.13 -4.20 -20.97
C CYS A 151 27.79 -3.81 -19.64
N GLU A 152 29.12 -3.92 -19.56
CA GLU A 152 29.94 -3.23 -18.57
C GLU A 152 29.95 -1.73 -18.91
N ASP A 153 29.65 -0.84 -17.95
CA ASP A 153 30.71 -0.12 -17.23
C ASP A 153 30.10 0.73 -16.11
N SER A 154 30.87 0.90 -15.04
CA SER A 154 30.51 1.61 -13.82
C SER A 154 30.20 3.08 -14.10
N SER A 155 28.93 3.47 -13.96
CA SER A 155 28.58 4.86 -13.70
C SER A 155 27.72 4.91 -12.44
N THR A 156 28.24 5.60 -11.44
CA THR A 156 27.54 5.99 -10.22
C THR A 156 26.20 6.61 -10.61
N THR A 157 25.11 5.87 -10.46
CA THR A 157 23.75 6.40 -10.63
C THR A 157 23.57 7.46 -9.56
N THR A 158 23.84 8.71 -9.96
CA THR A 158 23.46 9.88 -9.19
C THR A 158 21.95 9.75 -9.05
N ILE A 159 21.47 9.40 -7.85
CA ILE A 159 20.05 9.46 -7.55
C ILE A 159 19.66 10.90 -7.87
N LYS A 160 19.01 11.10 -9.03
CA LYS A 160 18.30 12.35 -9.29
C LYS A 160 17.40 12.50 -8.09
N ILE A 161 17.66 13.52 -7.27
CA ILE A 161 16.72 13.94 -6.25
C ILE A 161 15.52 14.43 -7.05
N ASN A 162 14.61 13.51 -7.39
CA ASN A 162 13.40 13.81 -8.12
C ASN A 162 12.60 14.71 -7.20
N ARG A 163 12.67 16.01 -7.48
CA ARG A 163 11.81 16.98 -6.85
C ARG A 163 10.43 16.75 -7.44
N PHE A 164 9.59 16.08 -6.69
CA PHE A 164 8.21 15.83 -7.10
C PHE A 164 7.41 17.13 -7.08
N ASP A 165 6.58 17.33 -8.09
CA ASP A 165 5.57 18.36 -8.07
C ASP A 165 4.49 18.00 -7.01
N PRO A 166 3.78 19.01 -6.46
CA PRO A 166 2.62 18.76 -5.60
C PRO A 166 1.63 17.82 -6.30
N GLN A 167 0.95 16.97 -5.52
CA GLN A 167 -0.09 16.12 -6.10
C GLN A 167 -1.17 16.99 -6.74
N ASP A 168 -1.45 16.73 -8.02
CA ASP A 168 -2.55 17.32 -8.76
C ASP A 168 -3.13 16.23 -9.66
N PHE A 169 -4.43 15.96 -9.59
CA PHE A 169 -5.06 14.96 -10.46
C PHE A 169 -5.36 15.50 -11.86
N SER A 170 -5.22 16.82 -12.07
CA SER A 170 -5.47 17.48 -13.35
C SER A 170 -4.21 17.56 -14.24
N ASP A 171 -3.03 17.27 -13.68
CA ASP A 171 -1.73 17.32 -14.35
C ASP A 171 -1.46 16.14 -15.31
N GLN A 172 -2.39 15.18 -15.36
CA GLN A 172 -2.32 13.97 -16.19
C GLN A 172 -1.14 13.06 -15.84
N ARG A 173 -0.64 13.14 -14.61
CA ARG A 173 0.43 12.28 -14.09
C ARG A 173 -0.11 11.32 -13.03
N LEU A 174 0.56 10.18 -12.95
CA LEU A 174 0.36 9.16 -11.95
C LEU A 174 1.42 9.30 -10.88
N GLU A 175 1.00 9.18 -9.63
CA GLU A 175 1.89 9.13 -8.48
C GLU A 175 2.18 7.67 -8.12
N VAL A 176 3.46 7.33 -8.04
CA VAL A 176 3.94 6.01 -7.66
C VAL A 176 4.53 6.09 -6.26
N VAL A 177 3.92 5.37 -5.31
CA VAL A 177 4.26 5.46 -3.88
C VAL A 177 4.59 4.08 -3.33
N GLY A 178 5.72 3.99 -2.63
CA GLY A 178 6.12 2.80 -1.88
C GLY A 178 5.71 2.90 -0.41
N LEU A 179 5.01 1.88 0.09
CA LEU A 179 4.73 1.71 1.52
C LEU A 179 5.47 0.48 2.06
N SER A 180 6.12 0.66 3.21
CA SER A 180 6.66 -0.45 3.99
C SER A 180 5.62 -0.87 5.03
N SER A 181 5.86 -1.98 5.73
CA SER A 181 5.01 -2.41 6.85
C SER A 181 4.78 -1.30 7.88
N ARG A 182 5.81 -0.48 8.16
CA ARG A 182 5.69 0.67 9.08
C ARG A 182 4.77 1.75 8.51
N HIS A 183 4.90 2.07 7.23
CA HIS A 183 4.02 3.05 6.58
C HIS A 183 2.56 2.57 6.61
N MET A 184 2.29 1.32 6.25
CA MET A 184 0.96 0.72 6.30
C MET A 184 0.34 0.77 7.71
N ALA A 185 1.11 0.44 8.75
CA ALA A 185 0.64 0.46 10.13
C ALA A 185 0.28 1.85 10.65
N ALA A 186 0.96 2.89 10.15
CA ALA A 186 0.86 4.25 10.68
C ALA A 186 0.15 5.25 9.75
N ILE A 187 -0.28 4.84 8.54
CA ILE A 187 -0.87 5.75 7.56
C ILE A 187 -2.16 6.41 8.08
N HIS A 188 -2.94 5.71 8.90
CA HIS A 188 -4.16 6.23 9.51
C HIS A 188 -3.92 7.34 10.56
N ILE A 189 -2.69 7.44 11.09
CA ILE A 189 -2.29 8.49 12.05
C ILE A 189 -1.42 9.57 11.39
N GLY A 190 -1.42 9.65 10.05
CA GLY A 190 -0.80 10.75 9.31
C GLY A 190 0.64 10.51 8.87
N PHE A 191 1.17 9.28 8.97
CA PHE A 191 2.42 8.95 8.31
C PHE A 191 2.24 8.95 6.79
N ARG A 192 3.26 9.46 6.10
CA ARG A 192 3.32 9.49 4.64
C ARG A 192 4.05 8.28 4.09
N GLY A 193 3.64 7.87 2.89
CA GLY A 193 4.41 6.97 2.06
C GLY A 193 5.60 7.68 1.41
N ASN A 194 6.44 6.89 0.74
CA ASN A 194 7.56 7.43 -0.01
C ASN A 194 7.21 7.51 -1.49
N ARG A 195 7.27 8.73 -2.06
CA ARG A 195 7.15 8.92 -3.50
C ARG A 195 8.36 8.30 -4.20
N ILE A 196 8.08 7.40 -5.13
CA ILE A 196 9.09 6.75 -5.99
C ILE A 196 9.19 7.51 -7.29
N ALA A 197 8.05 7.82 -7.92
CA ALA A 197 7.97 8.50 -9.19
C ALA A 197 6.69 9.34 -9.31
N GLN A 198 6.74 10.36 -10.16
CA GLN A 198 5.58 11.00 -10.75
C GLN A 198 5.77 10.91 -12.27
N CYS A 199 4.85 10.27 -12.98
CA CYS A 199 5.07 9.90 -14.39
C CYS A 199 3.80 9.93 -15.24
N ASN A 200 3.96 10.08 -16.56
CA ASN A 200 2.84 10.06 -17.51
C ASN A 200 2.51 8.65 -18.00
N HIS A 201 3.53 7.79 -18.14
CA HIS A 201 3.41 6.41 -18.57
C HIS A 201 4.07 5.49 -17.56
N LEU A 202 3.27 4.58 -17.02
CA LEU A 202 3.72 3.58 -16.07
C LEU A 202 3.60 2.19 -16.71
N ARG A 203 4.66 1.41 -16.60
CA ARG A 203 4.66 -0.01 -16.95
C ARG A 203 5.13 -0.84 -15.77
N ILE A 204 4.31 -1.80 -15.39
CA ILE A 204 4.56 -2.76 -14.32
C ILE A 204 4.66 -4.13 -14.97
N GLU A 205 5.77 -4.83 -14.81
CA GLU A 205 5.89 -6.22 -15.24
C GLU A 205 5.99 -7.14 -14.03
N LEU A 206 5.15 -8.16 -14.02
CA LEU A 206 5.07 -9.11 -12.93
C LEU A 206 5.99 -10.29 -13.21
N CYS A 207 7.04 -10.42 -12.40
CA CYS A 207 7.95 -11.57 -12.41
C CYS A 207 7.36 -12.79 -11.71
N ALA A 208 6.39 -12.59 -10.82
CA ALA A 208 5.66 -13.64 -10.11
C ALA A 208 4.17 -13.30 -10.01
N SER A 209 3.33 -14.30 -9.76
CA SER A 209 1.91 -14.07 -9.50
C SER A 209 1.75 -13.27 -8.20
N MET A 210 0.82 -12.32 -8.20
CA MET A 210 0.56 -11.52 -7.02
C MET A 210 -0.86 -10.95 -7.02
N THR A 211 -1.25 -10.39 -5.89
CA THR A 211 -2.53 -9.74 -5.71
C THR A 211 -2.46 -8.28 -6.15
N ALA A 212 -3.54 -7.81 -6.76
CA ALA A 212 -3.75 -6.41 -7.09
C ALA A 212 -5.14 -5.97 -6.61
N HIS A 213 -5.27 -4.66 -6.38
CA HIS A 213 -6.51 -4.04 -5.96
C HIS A 213 -6.76 -2.78 -6.80
N MET A 214 -7.86 -2.77 -7.54
CA MET A 214 -8.26 -1.66 -8.40
C MET A 214 -9.72 -1.30 -8.12
N ASP A 215 -10.00 -0.01 -7.92
CA ASP A 215 -11.34 0.56 -7.77
C ASP A 215 -12.29 -0.21 -6.83
N GLY A 216 -11.74 -0.71 -5.71
CA GLY A 216 -12.51 -1.41 -4.67
C GLY A 216 -12.58 -2.92 -4.85
N GLU A 217 -12.09 -3.45 -5.96
CA GLU A 217 -12.12 -4.88 -6.26
C GLU A 217 -10.72 -5.49 -6.24
N PRO A 218 -10.49 -6.50 -5.39
CA PRO A 218 -9.22 -7.20 -5.34
C PRO A 218 -9.24 -8.43 -6.26
N PHE A 219 -8.12 -8.75 -6.88
CA PHE A 219 -8.01 -9.89 -7.81
C PHE A 219 -6.57 -10.40 -7.92
N TYR A 220 -6.43 -11.64 -8.41
CA TYR A 220 -5.15 -12.27 -8.65
C TYR A 220 -4.64 -11.95 -10.07
N LEU A 221 -3.37 -11.62 -10.16
CA LEU A 221 -2.66 -11.50 -11.43
C LEU A 221 -1.64 -12.63 -11.57
N PRO A 222 -1.60 -13.32 -12.73
CA PRO A 222 -0.59 -14.33 -13.00
C PRO A 222 0.79 -13.69 -13.24
N SER A 223 1.83 -14.52 -13.20
CA SER A 223 3.19 -14.10 -13.57
C SER A 223 3.31 -13.79 -15.06
N SER A 224 4.41 -13.12 -15.43
CA SER A 224 4.78 -12.79 -16.81
C SER A 224 3.79 -11.88 -17.55
N ILE A 225 2.97 -11.13 -16.80
CA ILE A 225 2.10 -10.08 -17.35
C ILE A 225 2.79 -8.73 -17.26
N ALA A 226 2.53 -7.90 -18.27
CA ALA A 226 2.85 -6.47 -18.22
C ALA A 226 1.58 -5.63 -18.25
N ILE A 227 1.52 -4.67 -17.34
CA ILE A 227 0.41 -3.73 -17.16
C ILE A 227 0.92 -2.36 -17.56
N ASN A 228 0.29 -1.76 -18.56
CA ASN A 228 0.57 -0.40 -18.98
C ASN A 228 -0.54 0.51 -18.48
N ILE A 229 -0.17 1.59 -17.80
CA ILE A 229 -1.09 2.56 -17.21
C ILE A 229 -0.66 3.94 -17.71
N SER A 230 -1.60 4.65 -18.30
CA SER A 230 -1.42 6.02 -18.76
C SER A 230 -2.72 6.78 -18.58
N HIS A 231 -2.63 8.10 -18.68
CA HIS A 231 -3.81 8.95 -18.66
C HIS A 231 -4.74 8.62 -19.85
N GLY A 232 -6.01 8.30 -19.56
CA GLY A 232 -7.01 7.90 -20.56
C GLY A 232 -8.12 8.91 -20.84
N GLY A 233 -8.19 10.01 -20.07
CA GLY A 233 -9.25 11.02 -20.18
C GLY A 233 -9.49 11.76 -18.87
N GLN A 234 -10.29 12.82 -18.92
CA GLN A 234 -10.64 13.64 -17.76
C GLN A 234 -12.15 13.81 -17.67
N VAL A 235 -12.66 13.88 -16.44
CA VAL A 235 -14.06 14.14 -16.14
C VAL A 235 -14.13 15.34 -15.20
N LEU A 236 -15.14 16.19 -15.38
CA LEU A 236 -15.42 17.28 -14.46
C LEU A 236 -15.96 16.71 -13.14
N MET A 237 -15.24 16.98 -12.06
CA MET A 237 -15.58 16.54 -10.71
C MET A 237 -16.02 17.75 -9.89
N LEU A 238 -17.00 17.56 -9.00
CA LEU A 238 -17.39 18.59 -8.04
C LEU A 238 -16.24 18.77 -7.03
N ARG A 239 -15.70 19.99 -6.96
CA ARG A 239 -14.68 20.36 -5.97
C ARG A 239 -15.36 20.87 -4.70
N ASN A 240 -14.94 20.35 -3.56
CA ASN A 240 -15.35 20.90 -2.27
C ASN A 240 -14.48 22.12 -1.95
N ASP A 241 -14.99 23.31 -2.19
CA ASP A 241 -14.32 24.57 -1.86
C ASP A 241 -14.53 24.88 -0.37
N VAL A 242 -13.86 24.14 0.50
CA VAL A 242 -13.77 24.52 1.92
C VAL A 242 -12.75 25.66 2.01
N ARG A 243 -13.26 26.90 2.11
CA ARG A 243 -12.49 28.09 2.46
C ARG A 243 -12.06 28.05 3.93
#